data_AF-A0A2I0QFE5-F1
#
_entry.id   AF-A0A2I0QFE5-F1
#
_cell.length_a   1.000
_cell.length_b   1.000
_cell.length_c   1.000
_cell.angle_alpha   90.00
_cell.angle_beta   90.00
_cell.angle_gamma   90.00
#
_symmetry.space_group_name_H-M   'P 1'
#
loop_
_entity.id
_entity.type
_entity.pdbx_description
1 polymer ?
#
loop_
_entity_poly.entity_id
_entity_poly.type
_entity_poly.pdbx_seq_one_letter_code
_entity_poly.pdbx_strand_id
1 'polypeptide(L)'
;KEGKIYIEDNPDAHADEHSAEVQLPFIKFLFPKAKIVPIMPTISSEAVKIGKIVGNIVKKEREEKQKKTAIIGTSDLTHYGLNYGFAPKGYGSDALRWVKDVNDKRMLNLMLNLEENKIIEEADKNMNACGPGAISAAIGAAKILGSKTGTLIKYATSYDVFPQYGMESFVGYAGILF
;
A
#
# COMPACT_ATOMS: atom_id res chain seq x y z
N LYS A 1 -1.84 -12.68 -31.13
CA LYS A 1 -2.46 -11.38 -30.80
C LYS A 1 -1.37 -10.56 -30.15
N GLU A 2 -1.06 -9.38 -30.69
CA GLU A 2 0.01 -8.48 -30.23
C GLU A 2 0.09 -8.46 -28.70
N GLY A 3 1.31 -8.66 -28.20
CA GLY A 3 1.57 -8.91 -26.79
C GLY A 3 1.09 -7.74 -25.94
N LYS A 4 0.10 -8.00 -25.08
CA LYS A 4 -0.40 -6.99 -24.14
C LYS A 4 0.74 -6.60 -23.20
N ILE A 5 1.22 -5.37 -23.31
CA ILE A 5 2.21 -4.79 -22.40
C ILE A 5 1.49 -4.50 -21.08
N TYR A 6 1.98 -5.08 -19.98
CA TYR A 6 1.42 -4.87 -18.65
C TYR A 6 2.27 -3.91 -17.79
N ILE A 7 3.54 -3.72 -18.16
CA ILE A 7 4.50 -2.85 -17.49
C ILE A 7 5.32 -2.17 -18.58
N GLU A 8 5.43 -0.85 -18.50
CA GLU A 8 6.16 0.00 -19.45
C GLU A 8 7.27 0.73 -18.71
N ASP A 9 8.45 0.85 -19.34
CA ASP A 9 9.54 1.69 -18.84
C ASP A 9 9.26 3.14 -19.23
N ASN A 10 8.69 3.88 -18.28
CA ASN A 10 8.28 5.26 -18.47
C ASN A 10 8.75 6.13 -17.29
N PRO A 11 9.95 6.76 -17.40
CA PRO A 11 10.47 7.64 -16.36
C PRO A 11 9.56 8.84 -16.06
N ASP A 12 8.83 9.36 -17.06
CA ASP A 12 7.94 10.52 -16.90
C ASP A 12 6.74 10.18 -16.00
N ALA A 13 6.33 8.91 -15.97
CA ALA A 13 5.29 8.43 -15.05
C ALA A 13 5.70 8.58 -13.57
N HIS A 14 6.98 8.81 -13.27
CA HIS A 14 7.51 9.00 -11.92
C HIS A 14 7.84 10.46 -11.57
N ALA A 15 7.77 11.38 -12.53
CA ALA A 15 8.35 12.74 -12.38
C ALA A 15 7.75 13.56 -11.23
N ASP A 16 6.46 13.36 -10.94
CA ASP A 16 5.72 14.08 -9.90
C ASP A 16 5.19 13.15 -8.78
N GLU A 17 5.77 11.95 -8.66
CA GLU A 17 5.29 10.93 -7.73
C GLU A 17 6.30 10.64 -6.60
N HIS A 18 5.83 10.73 -5.34
CA HIS A 18 6.71 10.68 -4.17
C HIS A 18 6.60 9.40 -3.35
N SER A 19 5.60 8.53 -3.61
CA SER A 19 5.35 7.35 -2.76
C SER A 19 6.54 6.37 -2.71
N ALA A 20 7.31 6.26 -3.80
CA ALA A 20 8.53 5.47 -3.85
C ALA A 20 9.72 6.19 -3.19
N GLU A 21 9.79 7.53 -3.29
CA GLU A 21 10.86 8.35 -2.73
C GLU A 21 10.94 8.22 -1.20
N VAL A 22 9.79 8.20 -0.53
CA VAL A 22 9.68 8.06 0.94
C VAL A 22 10.33 6.76 1.45
N GLN A 23 10.43 5.72 0.61
CA GLN A 23 11.06 4.46 0.98
C GLN A 23 12.59 4.49 0.85
N LEU A 24 13.15 5.39 0.03
CA LEU A 24 14.58 5.43 -0.29
C LEU A 24 15.48 5.61 0.94
N PRO A 25 15.19 6.50 1.91
CA PRO A 25 16.01 6.64 3.10
C PRO A 25 16.13 5.34 3.90
N PHE A 26 15.01 4.62 4.08
CA PHE A 26 14.98 3.35 4.81
C PHE A 26 15.77 2.27 4.08
N ILE A 27 15.58 2.13 2.76
CA ILE A 27 16.29 1.15 1.94
C ILE A 27 17.79 1.44 1.95
N LYS A 28 18.20 2.69 1.75
CA LYS A 28 19.61 3.09 1.73
C LYS A 28 20.29 2.85 3.08
N PHE A 29 19.58 3.10 4.19
CA PHE A 29 20.11 2.91 5.53
C PHE A 29 20.22 1.43 5.91
N LEU A 30 19.16 0.64 5.72
CA LEU A 30 19.10 -0.77 6.13
C LEU A 30 19.77 -1.72 5.15
N PHE A 31 19.71 -1.41 3.85
CA PHE A 31 20.18 -2.26 2.75
C PHE A 31 20.99 -1.46 1.73
N PRO A 32 22.16 -0.90 2.09
CA PRO A 32 22.92 0.04 1.25
C PRO A 32 23.39 -0.52 -0.10
N LYS A 33 23.38 -1.85 -0.28
CA LYS A 33 23.75 -2.54 -1.53
C LYS A 33 22.53 -2.99 -2.36
N ALA A 34 21.31 -2.77 -1.88
CA ALA A 34 20.11 -3.16 -2.60
C ALA A 34 19.96 -2.31 -3.86
N LYS A 35 19.58 -2.98 -4.95
CA LYS A 35 19.06 -2.31 -6.15
C LYS A 35 17.54 -2.26 -6.04
N ILE A 36 16.93 -1.20 -6.54
CA ILE A 36 15.49 -1.01 -6.53
C ILE A 36 14.95 -0.98 -7.95
N VAL A 37 13.69 -1.37 -8.10
CA VAL A 37 12.91 -1.23 -9.33
C VAL A 37 11.58 -0.60 -8.91
N PRO A 38 11.43 0.73 -9.02
CA PRO A 38 10.15 1.37 -8.74
C PRO A 38 9.12 0.94 -9.79
N ILE A 39 7.91 0.63 -9.35
CA ILE A 39 6.77 0.29 -10.22
C ILE A 39 5.58 1.09 -9.72
N MET A 40 4.93 1.82 -10.62
CA MET A 40 3.69 2.53 -10.32
C MET A 40 2.49 1.74 -10.86
N PRO A 41 1.81 0.94 -10.02
CA PRO A 41 0.66 0.17 -10.47
C PRO A 41 -0.54 1.09 -10.72
N THR A 42 -1.34 0.76 -11.73
CA THR A 42 -2.60 1.45 -11.99
C THR A 42 -3.59 1.25 -10.85
N ILE A 43 -4.53 2.19 -10.66
CA ILE A 43 -5.66 2.01 -9.75
C ILE A 43 -6.77 1.27 -10.50
N SER A 44 -6.52 -0.01 -10.78
CA SER A 44 -7.48 -0.88 -11.49
C SER A 44 -7.28 -2.34 -11.11
N SER A 45 -8.22 -3.20 -11.48
CA SER A 45 -8.10 -4.66 -11.28
C SER A 45 -6.86 -5.26 -11.97
N GLU A 46 -6.23 -4.55 -12.91
CA GLU A 46 -4.96 -4.97 -13.51
C GLU A 46 -3.78 -4.89 -12.52
N ALA A 47 -3.87 -4.08 -11.44
CA ALA A 47 -2.83 -4.01 -10.40
C ALA A 47 -2.53 -5.39 -9.78
N VAL A 48 -3.58 -6.19 -9.55
CA VAL A 48 -3.44 -7.57 -9.06
C VAL A 48 -2.66 -8.43 -10.05
N LYS A 49 -2.90 -8.26 -11.35
CA LYS A 49 -2.20 -9.00 -12.41
C LYS A 49 -0.73 -8.59 -12.47
N ILE A 50 -0.43 -7.29 -12.39
CA ILE A 50 0.93 -6.76 -12.29
C ILE A 50 1.65 -7.39 -11.09
N GLY A 51 1.02 -7.38 -9.91
CA GLY A 51 1.54 -8.04 -8.71
C GLY A 51 1.86 -9.51 -8.92
N LYS A 52 0.95 -10.27 -9.54
CA LYS A 52 1.17 -11.69 -9.86
C LYS A 52 2.32 -11.92 -10.85
N ILE A 53 2.47 -11.05 -11.86
CA ILE A 53 3.60 -11.09 -12.79
C ILE A 53 4.91 -10.89 -12.04
N VAL A 54 5.00 -9.84 -11.21
CA VAL A 54 6.17 -9.56 -10.38
C VAL A 54 6.47 -10.73 -9.44
N GLY A 55 5.47 -11.28 -8.76
CA GLY A 55 5.62 -12.44 -7.88
C GLY A 55 6.21 -13.66 -8.60
N ASN A 56 5.76 -13.95 -9.82
CA ASN A 56 6.30 -15.06 -10.62
C ASN A 56 7.75 -14.81 -11.05
N ILE A 57 8.10 -13.57 -11.43
CA ILE A 57 9.48 -13.18 -11.75
C ILE A 57 10.38 -13.36 -10.52
N VAL A 58 9.94 -12.87 -9.35
CA VAL A 58 10.70 -13.00 -8.09
C VAL A 58 10.88 -14.47 -7.71
N LYS A 59 9.83 -15.28 -7.83
CA LYS A 59 9.91 -16.73 -7.58
C LYS A 59 10.94 -17.41 -8.48
N LYS A 60 10.89 -17.14 -9.79
CA LYS A 60 11.84 -17.67 -10.77
C LYS A 60 13.28 -17.24 -10.48
N GLU A 61 13.51 -15.95 -10.24
CA GLU A 61 14.86 -15.42 -9.94
C GLU A 61 15.41 -16.00 -8.62
N ARG A 62 14.55 -16.28 -7.64
CA ARG A 62 14.93 -16.95 -6.39
C ARG A 62 15.33 -18.41 -6.65
N GLU A 63 14.55 -19.15 -7.44
CA GLU A 63 14.80 -20.56 -7.74
C GLU A 63 16.05 -20.77 -8.61
N GLU A 64 16.22 -19.95 -9.66
CA GLU A 64 17.30 -20.12 -10.63
C GLU A 64 18.62 -19.48 -10.21
N LYS A 65 18.56 -18.34 -9.51
CA LYS A 65 19.74 -17.49 -9.24
C LYS A 65 19.95 -17.19 -7.76
N GLN A 66 19.13 -17.76 -6.87
CA GLN A 66 19.19 -17.54 -5.42
C GLN A 66 19.14 -16.05 -5.04
N LYS A 67 18.52 -15.21 -5.87
CA LYS A 67 18.38 -13.78 -5.57
C LYS A 67 17.39 -13.57 -4.42
N LYS A 68 17.79 -12.70 -3.48
CA LYS A 68 16.92 -12.23 -2.40
C LYS A 68 16.24 -10.94 -2.86
N THR A 69 14.92 -10.96 -2.94
CA THR A 69 14.11 -9.82 -3.36
C THR A 69 13.01 -9.59 -2.33
N ALA A 70 12.83 -8.34 -1.92
CA ALA A 70 11.69 -7.89 -1.13
C ALA A 70 10.75 -7.08 -2.04
N ILE A 71 9.45 -7.18 -1.76
CA ILE A 71 8.41 -6.40 -2.44
C ILE A 71 7.80 -5.47 -1.39
N ILE A 72 7.71 -4.18 -1.70
CA ILE A 72 7.18 -3.16 -0.82
C ILE A 72 5.98 -2.51 -1.53
N GLY A 73 4.79 -2.64 -0.95
CA GLY A 73 3.63 -1.83 -1.31
C GLY A 73 3.59 -0.60 -0.40
N THR A 74 3.37 0.58 -0.98
CA THR A 74 3.35 1.86 -0.27
C THR A 74 1.96 2.48 -0.36
N SER A 75 1.37 2.83 0.78
CA SER A 75 0.08 3.50 0.89
C SER A 75 -0.12 3.97 2.33
N ASP A 76 -0.66 5.19 2.47
CA ASP A 76 -1.33 5.61 3.69
C ASP A 76 -2.80 5.13 3.68
N LEU A 77 -3.47 5.18 4.83
CA LEU A 77 -4.87 4.80 4.99
C LEU A 77 -5.80 6.03 4.88
N THR A 78 -6.75 6.20 5.79
CA THR A 78 -7.68 7.33 5.72
C THR A 78 -6.94 8.66 5.94
N HIS A 79 -7.09 9.58 4.98
CA HIS A 79 -6.74 10.99 5.12
C HIS A 79 -7.99 11.73 5.62
N TYR A 80 -8.11 11.94 6.93
CA TYR A 80 -9.32 12.45 7.57
C TYR A 80 -9.22 13.92 7.92
N GLY A 81 -10.28 14.69 7.71
CA GLY A 81 -10.46 16.03 8.25
C GLY A 81 -10.42 17.16 7.21
N LEU A 82 -10.38 18.39 7.73
CA LEU A 82 -10.45 19.64 6.95
C LEU A 82 -9.42 19.70 5.82
N ASN A 83 -8.18 19.30 6.09
CA ASN A 83 -7.08 19.36 5.11
C ASN A 83 -7.28 18.44 3.91
N TYR A 84 -8.19 17.46 4.02
CA TYR A 84 -8.41 16.43 3.01
C TYR A 84 -9.84 16.43 2.46
N GLY A 85 -10.71 17.30 2.98
CA GLY A 85 -12.11 17.38 2.56
C GLY A 85 -12.95 16.14 2.91
N PHE A 86 -12.45 15.26 3.80
CA PHE A 86 -13.12 14.01 4.16
C PHE A 86 -13.36 13.94 5.68
N ALA A 87 -14.54 14.37 6.12
CA ALA A 87 -14.92 14.36 7.55
C ALA A 87 -16.37 13.86 7.77
N PRO A 88 -16.75 12.65 7.29
CA PRO A 88 -18.13 12.17 7.32
C PRO A 88 -18.70 11.94 8.73
N LYS A 89 -17.86 12.05 9.78
CA LYS A 89 -18.23 11.87 11.19
C LYS A 89 -17.95 13.10 12.05
N GLY A 90 -17.78 14.27 11.43
CA GLY A 90 -17.42 15.49 12.14
C GLY A 90 -15.97 15.47 12.60
N TYR A 91 -15.69 15.95 13.80
CA TYR A 91 -14.33 16.11 14.32
C TYR A 91 -14.23 15.61 15.77
N GLY A 92 -13.00 15.48 16.27
CA GLY A 92 -12.74 15.08 17.65
C GLY A 92 -12.67 13.58 17.85
N SER A 93 -12.84 13.14 19.09
CA SER A 93 -12.55 11.77 19.52
C SER A 93 -13.41 10.73 18.80
N ASP A 94 -14.67 11.05 18.50
CA ASP A 94 -15.59 10.12 17.82
C ASP A 94 -15.20 9.91 16.36
N ALA A 95 -14.76 10.97 15.68
CA ALA A 95 -14.22 10.91 14.33
C ALA A 95 -12.95 10.06 14.29
N LEU A 96 -12.00 10.32 15.20
CA LEU A 96 -10.78 9.53 15.34
C LEU A 96 -11.08 8.06 15.61
N ARG A 97 -11.99 7.78 16.55
CA ARG A 97 -12.40 6.41 16.87
C ARG A 97 -13.03 5.72 15.67
N TRP A 98 -13.91 6.40 14.93
CA TRP A 98 -14.51 5.83 13.72
C TRP A 98 -13.47 5.50 12.65
N VAL A 99 -12.47 6.36 12.43
CA VAL A 99 -11.38 6.05 11.49
C VAL A 99 -10.65 4.78 11.92
N LYS A 100 -10.21 4.71 13.19
CA LYS A 100 -9.42 3.59 13.71
C LYS A 100 -10.19 2.27 13.75
N ASP A 101 -11.39 2.30 14.32
CA ASP A 101 -12.16 1.09 14.65
C ASP A 101 -13.04 0.60 13.49
N VAL A 102 -13.32 1.47 12.50
CA VAL A 102 -14.29 1.21 11.45
C VAL A 102 -13.69 1.41 10.06
N ASN A 103 -13.23 2.61 9.70
CA ASN A 103 -12.83 2.91 8.32
C ASN A 103 -11.53 2.19 7.92
N ASP A 104 -10.45 2.40 8.67
CA ASP A 104 -9.15 1.77 8.42
C ASP A 104 -9.22 0.27 8.71
N LYS A 105 -9.99 -0.14 9.73
CA LYS A 105 -10.18 -1.55 10.08
C LYS A 105 -10.74 -2.39 8.93
N ARG A 106 -11.62 -1.83 8.09
CA ARG A 106 -12.09 -2.52 6.87
C ARG A 106 -10.95 -2.81 5.91
N MET A 107 -10.15 -1.79 5.56
CA MET A 107 -9.00 -1.95 4.67
C MET A 107 -7.96 -2.91 5.27
N LEU A 108 -7.66 -2.78 6.56
CA LEU A 108 -6.76 -3.68 7.28
C LEU A 108 -7.23 -5.14 7.19
N ASN A 109 -8.51 -5.42 7.42
CA ASN A 109 -9.03 -6.78 7.32
C ASN A 109 -8.87 -7.37 5.92
N LEU A 110 -9.15 -6.58 4.86
CA LEU A 110 -8.94 -7.05 3.48
C LEU A 110 -7.47 -7.36 3.21
N MET A 111 -6.55 -6.53 3.70
CA MET A 111 -5.12 -6.79 3.58
C MET A 111 -4.71 -8.05 4.34
N LEU A 112 -5.10 -8.19 5.61
CA LEU A 112 -4.76 -9.34 6.44
C LEU A 112 -5.31 -10.67 5.90
N ASN A 113 -6.45 -10.63 5.22
CA ASN A 113 -7.07 -11.81 4.59
C ASN A 113 -6.64 -12.03 3.13
N LEU A 114 -5.73 -11.20 2.59
CA LEU A 114 -5.25 -11.25 1.21
C LEU A 114 -6.40 -11.19 0.19
N GLU A 115 -7.34 -10.26 0.39
CA GLU A 115 -8.52 -10.04 -0.46
C GLU A 115 -8.24 -8.98 -1.55
N GLU A 116 -7.23 -9.23 -2.38
CA GLU A 116 -6.64 -8.24 -3.32
C GLU A 116 -7.63 -7.63 -4.32
N ASN A 117 -8.69 -8.38 -4.67
CA ASN A 117 -9.70 -7.95 -5.65
C ASN A 117 -10.73 -6.97 -5.05
N LYS A 118 -10.80 -6.84 -3.72
CA LYS A 118 -11.76 -5.96 -3.03
C LYS A 118 -11.16 -4.62 -2.63
N ILE A 119 -9.82 -4.51 -2.62
CA ILE A 119 -9.08 -3.33 -2.13
C ILE A 119 -9.48 -2.05 -2.86
N ILE A 120 -9.53 -2.08 -4.20
CA ILE A 120 -9.82 -0.88 -5.00
C ILE A 120 -11.27 -0.43 -4.80
N GLU A 121 -12.22 -1.36 -4.80
CA GLU A 121 -13.63 -1.04 -4.56
C GLU A 121 -13.85 -0.50 -3.14
N GLU A 122 -13.16 -1.04 -2.14
CA GLU A 122 -13.21 -0.54 -0.77
C GLU A 122 -12.66 0.89 -0.68
N ALA A 123 -11.51 1.16 -1.30
CA ALA A 123 -10.86 2.46 -1.28
C ALA A 123 -11.70 3.53 -2.01
N ASP A 124 -12.28 3.18 -3.15
CA ASP A 124 -13.16 4.07 -3.92
C ASP A 124 -14.41 4.47 -3.11
N LYS A 125 -15.00 3.53 -2.38
CA LYS A 125 -16.21 3.77 -1.57
C LYS A 125 -15.95 4.49 -0.25
N ASN A 126 -14.80 4.25 0.37
CA ASN A 126 -14.55 4.61 1.78
C ASN A 126 -13.37 5.56 1.99
N MET A 127 -12.61 5.87 0.93
CA MET A 127 -11.46 6.77 0.96
C MET A 127 -10.43 6.40 2.05
N ASN A 128 -10.21 5.10 2.26
CA ASN A 128 -9.38 4.55 3.34
C ASN A 128 -8.03 3.98 2.86
N ALA A 129 -7.60 4.34 1.65
CA ALA A 129 -6.23 4.14 1.16
C ALA A 129 -5.92 5.08 -0.01
N CYS A 130 -4.73 5.70 -0.01
CA CYS A 130 -4.28 6.54 -1.12
C CYS A 130 -3.60 5.74 -2.25
N GLY A 131 -3.03 4.56 -1.94
CA GLY A 131 -2.35 3.67 -2.87
C GLY A 131 -2.99 2.29 -3.03
N PRO A 132 -4.31 2.17 -3.32
CA PRO A 132 -4.98 0.88 -3.40
C PRO A 132 -4.42 -0.05 -4.50
N GLY A 133 -3.90 0.52 -5.61
CA GLY A 133 -3.21 -0.25 -6.63
C GLY A 133 -1.92 -0.91 -6.11
N ALA A 134 -1.14 -0.20 -5.30
CA ALA A 134 0.08 -0.73 -4.68
C ALA A 134 -0.23 -1.82 -3.66
N ILE A 135 -1.29 -1.64 -2.85
CA ILE A 135 -1.78 -2.66 -1.92
C ILE A 135 -2.21 -3.92 -2.70
N SER A 136 -3.06 -3.78 -3.72
CA SER A 136 -3.52 -4.90 -4.55
C SER A 136 -2.37 -5.65 -5.23
N ALA A 137 -1.37 -4.93 -5.75
CA ALA A 137 -0.21 -5.52 -6.39
C ALA A 137 0.67 -6.28 -5.38
N ALA A 138 0.94 -5.70 -4.21
CA ALA A 138 1.74 -6.34 -3.17
C ALA A 138 1.09 -7.65 -2.67
N ILE A 139 -0.22 -7.64 -2.40
CA ILE A 139 -0.96 -8.85 -2.01
C ILE A 139 -0.97 -9.88 -3.15
N GLY A 140 -1.19 -9.44 -4.39
CA GLY A 140 -1.16 -10.31 -5.56
C GLY A 140 0.19 -11.03 -5.72
N ALA A 141 1.30 -10.33 -5.47
CA ALA A 141 2.63 -10.92 -5.47
C ALA A 141 2.85 -11.88 -4.28
N ALA A 142 2.43 -11.48 -3.08
CA ALA A 142 2.56 -12.28 -1.86
C ALA A 142 1.88 -13.65 -2.00
N LYS A 143 0.67 -13.69 -2.58
CA LYS A 143 -0.04 -14.97 -2.86
C LYS A 143 0.75 -15.89 -3.78
N ILE A 144 1.41 -15.36 -4.81
CA ILE A 144 2.27 -16.15 -5.71
C ILE A 144 3.49 -16.69 -4.96
N LEU A 145 4.02 -15.91 -4.02
CA LEU A 145 5.17 -16.28 -3.19
C LEU A 145 4.80 -17.20 -2.01
N GLY A 146 3.53 -17.54 -1.84
CA GLY A 146 3.04 -18.55 -0.89
C GLY A 146 2.42 -18.01 0.40
N SER A 147 2.27 -16.68 0.53
CA SER A 147 1.59 -16.07 1.68
C SER A 147 0.12 -16.47 1.74
N LYS A 148 -0.36 -16.73 2.95
CA LYS A 148 -1.76 -17.13 3.22
C LYS A 148 -2.53 -16.09 4.05
N THR A 149 -1.81 -15.31 4.84
CA THR A 149 -2.33 -14.31 5.77
C THR A 149 -1.35 -13.15 5.87
N GLY A 150 -1.85 -11.95 6.10
CA GLY A 150 -1.03 -10.82 6.51
C GLY A 150 -0.90 -10.79 8.03
N THR A 151 0.19 -10.20 8.50
CA THR A 151 0.42 -9.92 9.92
C THR A 151 0.54 -8.42 10.12
N LEU A 152 -0.36 -7.84 10.91
CA LEU A 152 -0.27 -6.43 11.31
C LEU A 152 0.90 -6.27 12.28
N ILE A 153 1.90 -5.49 11.87
CA ILE A 153 3.05 -5.15 12.72
C ILE A 153 2.66 -4.01 13.66
N LYS A 154 2.06 -2.95 13.11
CA LYS A 154 1.56 -1.81 13.87
C LYS A 154 0.53 -1.04 13.05
N TYR A 155 -0.44 -0.48 13.75
CA TYR A 155 -1.33 0.56 13.26
C TYR A 155 -1.19 1.80 14.15
N ALA A 156 -1.21 2.99 13.57
CA ALA A 156 -1.20 4.26 14.27
C ALA A 156 -1.80 5.35 13.38
N THR A 157 -2.22 6.46 13.97
CA THR A 157 -2.55 7.69 13.23
C THR A 157 -1.50 8.77 13.46
N SER A 158 -1.46 9.81 12.63
CA SER A 158 -0.62 10.98 12.89
C SER A 158 -0.95 11.65 14.23
N TYR A 159 -2.20 11.57 14.69
CA TYR A 159 -2.63 12.03 16.01
C TYR A 159 -1.99 11.23 17.15
N ASP A 160 -1.84 9.90 17.01
CA ASP A 160 -1.20 9.07 18.03
C ASP A 160 0.27 9.47 18.27
N VAL A 161 0.92 10.10 17.27
CA VAL A 161 2.32 10.55 17.34
C VAL A 161 2.43 12.04 17.68
N PHE A 162 1.53 12.87 17.15
CA PHE A 162 1.57 14.32 17.30
C PHE A 162 0.21 14.89 17.75
N PRO A 163 -0.24 14.58 18.98
CA PRO A 163 -1.56 14.99 19.47
C PRO A 163 -1.73 16.51 19.61
N GLN A 164 -0.62 17.26 19.68
CA GLN A 164 -0.63 18.72 19.79
C GLN A 164 -1.19 19.44 18.55
N TYR A 165 -1.26 18.76 17.40
CA TYR A 165 -1.87 19.33 16.19
C TYR A 165 -3.39 19.14 16.11
N GLY A 166 -4.00 18.59 17.17
CA GLY A 166 -5.44 18.44 17.26
C GLY A 166 -6.00 17.26 16.46
N MET A 167 -7.33 17.11 16.49
CA MET A 167 -8.07 16.01 15.85
C MET A 167 -8.88 16.48 14.63
N GLU A 168 -8.62 17.69 14.14
CA GLU A 168 -9.30 18.30 13.00
C GLU A 168 -8.80 17.75 11.67
N SER A 169 -7.58 17.22 11.63
CA SER A 169 -7.01 16.50 10.48
C SER A 169 -5.93 15.51 10.90
N PHE A 170 -6.01 14.27 10.39
CA PHE A 170 -5.04 13.23 10.68
C PHE A 170 -5.05 12.14 9.59
N VAL A 171 -3.98 11.34 9.54
CA VAL A 171 -3.82 10.23 8.58
C VAL A 171 -3.62 8.92 9.33
N GLY A 172 -4.20 7.83 8.83
CA GLY A 172 -3.96 6.47 9.31
C GLY A 172 -2.77 5.79 8.63
N TYR A 173 -1.99 5.01 9.39
CA TYR A 173 -0.80 4.30 8.91
C TYR A 173 -0.78 2.86 9.43
N ALA A 174 -0.33 1.93 8.59
CA ALA A 174 -0.14 0.54 8.98
C ALA A 174 1.11 -0.08 8.36
N GLY A 175 1.80 -0.92 9.15
CA GLY A 175 2.82 -1.83 8.66
C GLY A 175 2.27 -3.25 8.65
N ILE A 176 2.28 -3.92 7.49
CA ILE A 176 1.82 -5.31 7.33
C ILE A 176 2.92 -6.14 6.67
N LEU A 177 3.14 -7.34 7.20
CA LEU A 177 4.03 -8.35 6.63
C LEU A 177 3.19 -9.49 6.04
N PHE A 178 3.55 -9.97 4.85
CA PHE A 178 2.91 -11.11 4.19
C PHE A 178 3.88 -12.28 4.06
#